data_AF-A0AAV4D629-F1
#
_entry.id   AF-A0AAV4D629-F1
#
_cell.length_a   1.000
_cell.length_b   1.000
_cell.length_c   1.000
_cell.angle_alpha   90.00
_cell.angle_beta   90.00
_cell.angle_gamma   90.00
#
_symmetry.space_group_name_H-M   'P 1'
#
loop_
_entity.id
_entity.type
_entity.pdbx_description
1 polymer ?
#
loop_
_entity_poly.entity_id
_entity_poly.type
_entity_poly.pdbx_seq_one_letter_code
_entity_poly.pdbx_strand_id
1 'polypeptide(L)' 'MAATRVGKIVLKNSALFVCDMQEKFRPMISFYPQIINVAGRLLGAAQALDMPVIVTEQYPKGRMLKFEVRGVGIYIEST' A
#
# COMPACT_ATOMS: atom_id res chain seq x y z
N MET A 1 7.90 6.22 21.91
CA MET A 1 7.82 6.90 20.59
C MET A 1 6.49 7.61 20.54
N ALA A 2 6.49 8.94 20.56
CA ALA A 2 5.28 9.73 20.62
C ALA A 2 4.51 9.55 19.30
N ALA A 3 3.33 8.93 19.38
CA ALA A 3 2.33 9.09 18.34
C ALA A 3 1.81 10.53 18.45
N THR A 4 2.44 11.47 17.78
CA THR A 4 1.77 12.72 17.42
C THR A 4 0.48 12.33 16.71
N ARG A 5 -0.67 12.82 17.20
CA ARG A 5 -1.95 12.59 16.53
C ARG A 5 -1.78 13.00 15.08
N VAL A 6 -2.04 12.09 14.14
CA VAL A 6 -1.89 12.24 12.68
C VAL A 6 -2.76 13.38 12.10
N GLY A 7 -3.50 14.12 12.95
CA GLY A 7 -4.43 15.15 12.53
C GLY A 7 -5.64 14.53 11.82
N LYS A 8 -6.53 15.39 11.33
CA LYS A 8 -7.64 14.95 10.49
C LYS A 8 -7.12 14.73 9.06
N ILE A 9 -7.24 13.51 8.57
CA ILE A 9 -6.93 13.18 7.18
C ILE A 9 -8.01 13.82 6.28
N VAL A 10 -7.59 14.61 5.30
CA VAL A 10 -8.49 15.27 4.34
C VAL A 10 -8.31 14.60 3.00
N LEU A 11 -9.37 13.93 2.51
CA LEU A 11 -9.33 13.09 1.30
C LEU A 11 -8.71 13.79 0.09
N LYS A 12 -9.05 15.06 -0.15
CA LYS A 12 -8.56 15.86 -1.28
C LYS A 12 -7.04 16.14 -1.26
N ASN A 13 -6.39 15.98 -0.11
CA ASN A 13 -4.96 16.27 0.06
C ASN A 13 -4.24 15.10 0.74
N SER A 14 -4.70 13.88 0.47
CA SER A 14 -4.13 12.67 1.05
C SER A 14 -4.03 11.58 -0.02
N ALA A 15 -2.98 10.78 0.07
CA ALA A 15 -2.73 9.65 -0.80
C ALA A 15 -2.41 8.42 0.05
N LEU A 16 -2.73 7.23 -0.46
CA LEU A 16 -2.27 5.98 0.12
C LEU A 16 -0.95 5.58 -0.55
N PHE A 17 0.09 5.37 0.24
CA PHE A 17 1.38 4.89 -0.25
C PHE A 17 1.59 3.44 0.18
N VAL A 18 1.84 2.55 -0.78
CA VAL A 18 2.10 1.14 -0.55
C VAL A 18 3.54 0.85 -0.95
N CYS A 19 4.42 0.68 0.04
CA CYS A 19 5.83 0.46 -0.20
C CYS A 19 6.16 -1.04 -0.18
N ASP A 20 6.87 -1.50 -1.21
CA ASP A 20 7.66 -2.74 -1.20
C ASP A 20 6.89 -3.98 -0.72
N MET A 21 5.59 -4.04 -1.00
CA MET A 21 4.76 -5.20 -0.67
C MET A 21 4.97 -6.30 -1.70
N GLN A 22 5.95 -7.17 -1.47
CA GLN A 22 6.34 -8.26 -2.37
C GLN A 22 6.27 -9.64 -1.68
N GLU A 23 6.04 -10.71 -2.44
CA GLU A 23 6.05 -12.09 -1.90
C GLU A 23 7.42 -12.52 -1.41
N LYS A 24 8.48 -11.96 -1.99
CA LYS A 24 9.87 -12.24 -1.61
C LYS A 24 10.16 -11.89 -0.15
N PHE A 25 9.40 -10.98 0.46
CA PHE A 25 9.58 -10.59 1.86
C PHE A 25 8.85 -11.47 2.87
N ARG A 26 8.02 -12.41 2.42
CA ARG A 26 7.30 -13.34 3.30
C ARG A 26 8.16 -14.03 4.37
N PRO A 27 9.38 -14.54 4.08
CA PRO A 27 10.23 -15.14 5.11
C PRO A 27 10.96 -14.11 5.99
N MET A 28 11.08 -12.85 5.55
CA MET A 28 11.86 -11.82 6.25
C MET A 28 11.01 -10.91 7.13
N ILE A 29 9.70 -10.84 6.90
CA ILE A 29 8.76 -9.99 7.62
C ILE A 29 7.95 -10.83 8.61
N SER A 30 8.03 -10.48 9.90
CA SER A 30 7.14 -11.02 10.91
C SER A 30 5.70 -10.55 10.67
N PHE A 31 4.72 -11.43 10.89
CA PHE A 31 3.29 -11.13 10.69
C PHE A 31 2.92 -10.74 9.25
N TYR A 32 3.65 -11.26 8.26
CA TYR A 32 3.39 -11.03 6.85
C TYR A 32 1.91 -11.19 6.46
N PRO A 33 1.18 -12.29 6.77
CA PRO A 33 -0.21 -12.43 6.35
C PRO A 33 -1.14 -11.37 6.99
N GLN A 34 -0.86 -10.92 8.21
CA GLN A 34 -1.62 -9.85 8.86
C GLN A 34 -1.38 -8.50 8.18
N ILE A 35 -0.12 -8.21 7.81
CA ILE A 35 0.26 -6.99 7.11
C ILE A 35 -0.41 -6.91 5.74
N ILE A 36 -0.45 -8.02 5.00
CA ILE A 36 -1.16 -8.11 3.70
C ILE A 36 -2.67 -7.87 3.88
N ASN A 37 -3.29 -8.44 4.92
CA ASN A 37 -4.70 -8.22 5.19
C ASN A 37 -5.00 -6.74 5.51
N VAL A 38 -4.18 -6.08 6.33
CA VAL A 38 -4.32 -4.65 6.63
C VAL A 38 -4.14 -3.79 5.38
N ALA A 39 -3.14 -4.08 4.54
CA ALA A 39 -2.93 -3.38 3.29
C ALA A 39 -4.12 -3.51 2.34
N GLY A 40 -4.70 -4.72 2.22
CA GLY A 40 -5.92 -4.94 1.44
C GLY A 40 -7.10 -4.12 1.94
N ARG A 41 -7.27 -3.98 3.26
CA ARG A 41 -8.33 -3.12 3.85
C ARG A 41 -8.10 -1.64 3.55
N LEU A 42 -6.85 -1.17 3.62
CA LEU A 42 -6.50 0.21 3.28
C LEU A 42 -6.71 0.50 1.80
N LEU A 43 -6.35 -0.43 0.92
CA LEU A 43 -6.59 -0.33 -0.52
C LEU A 43 -8.09 -0.26 -0.84
N GLY A 44 -8.90 -1.12 -0.21
CA GLY A 44 -10.36 -1.06 -0.36
C GLY A 44 -10.96 0.25 0.15
N ALA A 45 -10.43 0.80 1.26
CA ALA A 45 -10.85 2.10 1.76
C ALA A 45 -10.45 3.25 0.82
N ALA A 46 -9.22 3.22 0.28
CA ALA A 46 -8.75 4.22 -0.67
C ALA A 46 -9.59 4.21 -1.96
N GLN A 47 -9.98 3.02 -2.43
CA GLN A 47 -10.90 2.88 -3.56
C GLN A 47 -12.28 3.46 -3.25
N ALA A 48 -12.85 3.14 -2.08
CA ALA A 48 -14.18 3.65 -1.69
C ALA A 48 -14.21 5.17 -1.47
N LEU A 49 -13.04 5.79 -1.27
CA LEU A 49 -12.88 7.22 -1.00
C LEU A 49 -12.30 8.00 -2.18
N ASP A 50 -12.12 7.35 -3.34
CA ASP A 50 -11.48 7.90 -4.53
C ASP A 50 -10.12 8.57 -4.23
N MET A 51 -9.36 7.98 -3.30
CA MET A 51 -8.05 8.48 -2.92
C MET A 51 -6.97 8.01 -3.90
N PRO A 52 -5.99 8.87 -4.25
CA PRO A 52 -4.84 8.45 -5.04
C PRO A 52 -4.02 7.40 -4.29
N VAL A 53 -3.61 6.34 -5.00
CA VAL A 53 -2.75 5.28 -4.47
C VAL A 53 -1.46 5.22 -5.29
N ILE A 54 -0.34 5.28 -4.59
CA ILE A 54 0.99 5.17 -5.17
C ILE A 54 1.62 3.89 -4.62
N VAL A 55 2.18 3.08 -5.51
CA VAL A 55 2.80 1.79 -5.16
C VAL A 55 4.23 1.79 -5.63
N THR A 56 5.18 1.45 -4.76
CA THR A 56 6.59 1.34 -5.11
C THR A 56 7.09 -0.08 -4.91
N GLU A 57 8.06 -0.46 -5.73
CA GLU A 57 8.70 -1.77 -5.64
C GLU A 57 10.23 -1.63 -5.69
N GLN A 58 10.89 -2.11 -4.65
CA GLN A 58 12.33 -2.25 -4.64
C GLN A 58 12.75 -3.46 -5.50
N TYR A 59 13.42 -3.21 -6.63
CA TYR A 59 13.96 -4.22 -7.57
C TYR A 59 12.93 -5.28 -8.05
N PRO A 60 12.10 -4.99 -9.06
CA PRO A 60 10.99 -5.83 -9.52
C PRO A 60 11.41 -7.09 -10.32
N LYS A 61 12.45 -7.81 -9.88
CA LYS A 61 13.00 -9.01 -10.54
C LYS A 61 12.19 -10.30 -10.28
N GLY A 62 10.86 -10.21 -10.14
CA GLY A 62 9.98 -11.33 -10.48
C GLY A 62 9.03 -11.92 -9.43
N ARG A 63 8.66 -11.23 -8.34
CA ARG A 63 7.57 -11.70 -7.43
C ARG A 63 6.76 -10.55 -6.82
N MET A 64 6.06 -9.81 -7.68
CA MET A 64 5.06 -8.81 -7.25
C MET A 64 3.85 -9.50 -6.63
N LEU A 65 3.34 -8.95 -5.53
CA LEU A 65 2.01 -9.31 -5.04
C LEU A 65 0.97 -8.73 -5.99
N LYS A 66 0.14 -9.58 -6.60
CA LYS A 66 -1.00 -9.11 -7.38
C LYS A 66 -2.11 -8.68 -6.43
N PHE A 67 -2.14 -7.39 -6.11
CA PHE A 67 -3.34 -6.75 -5.57
C PHE A 67 -4.22 -6.35 -6.75
N GLU A 68 -5.22 -7.19 -7.09
CA GLU A 68 -6.20 -6.82 -8.10
C GLU A 68 -7.25 -5.90 -7.49
N VAL A 69 -6.99 -4.59 -7.56
CA VAL A 69 -7.95 -3.55 -7.16
C VAL A 69 -8.44 -2.86 -8.42
N ARG A 70 -9.63 -3.26 -8.90
CA ARG A 70 -10.25 -2.69 -10.10
C ARG A 70 -10.47 -1.18 -9.94
N GLY A 71 -9.93 -0.37 -10.85
CA GLY A 71 -10.28 1.05 -10.96
C GLY A 71 -9.39 2.04 -10.20
N VAL A 72 -8.25 1.60 -9.66
CA VAL A 72 -7.26 2.51 -9.05
C VAL A 72 -6.21 2.87 -10.10
N GLY A 73 -5.98 4.17 -10.33
CA GLY A 73 -4.81 4.64 -11.08
C GLY A 73 -3.55 4.40 -10.24
N ILE A 74 -2.98 3.20 -10.36
CA ILE A 74 -1.75 2.84 -9.65
C ILE A 74 -0.57 3.50 -10.39
N TYR A 75 0.02 4.52 -9.79
CA TYR A 75 1.29 5.08 -10.25
C TYR A 75 2.42 4.23 -9.67
N ILE A 76 3.09 3.47 -10.55
CA ILE A 76 4.30 2.73 -10.20
C ILE A 76 5.49 3.63 -10.52
N GLU A 77 6.05 4.27 -9.50
CA GLU A 77 7.37 4.91 -9.62
C GLU A 77 8.43 3.84 -9.35
N SER A 78 9.03 3.31 -10.42
CA SER A 78 10.24 2.47 -10.33
C SER A 78 11.44 3.40 -10.16
N THR A 79 11.97 3.50 -8.94
CA THR A 79 13.31 4.09 -8.70
C THR A 79 14.39 3.02 -8.77
#